data_AF-A0A848EXP7-F1
#
_entry.id   AF-A0A848EXP7-F1
#
_cell.length_a   1.000
_cell.length_b   1.000
_cell.length_c   1.000
_cell.angle_alpha   90.00
_cell.angle_beta   90.00
_cell.angle_gamma   90.00
#
_symmetry.space_group_name_H-M   'P 1'
#
loop_
_entity.id
_entity.type
_entity.pdbx_description
1 polymer ?
#
loop_
_entity_poly.entity_id
_entity_poly.type
_entity_poly.pdbx_seq_one_letter_code
_entity_poly.pdbx_strand_id
1 'polypeptide(L)'
;MYNAEIFAERLKLLRKVYGLNLQRLSSLVSITLPVSQATINHWENKRRVPALSAIQSIADVFSVSLDWLSGRSDVPYTESLMCSLERENCPLKVEAPDESIITLWPARTATAPKEYLDEKSRHIYYSLGVRANILFFLHQIKLDVMKDGLIVKNPANHKYSVLYTDINQEYMTSLYRLVSVNDRLGLPEKQAELIPFSKPIFDLEEEIKLSIKH
;
A
#
# COMPACT_ATOMS: atom_id res chain seq x y z
N MET A 1 26.42 9.14 -4.36
CA MET A 1 25.80 10.47 -4.19
C MET A 1 24.29 10.35 -4.39
N TYR A 2 23.49 11.18 -3.73
CA TYR A 2 22.03 11.23 -3.97
C TYR A 2 21.74 11.61 -5.43
N ASN A 3 20.86 10.87 -6.10
CA ASN A 3 20.44 11.14 -7.47
C ASN A 3 19.03 11.73 -7.48
N ALA A 4 18.94 13.06 -7.58
CA ALA A 4 17.67 13.78 -7.60
C ALA A 4 16.82 13.46 -8.84
N GLU A 5 17.45 13.09 -9.96
CA GLU A 5 16.76 12.73 -11.20
C GLU A 5 15.96 11.44 -11.00
N ILE A 6 16.64 10.38 -10.59
CA ILE A 6 16.03 9.06 -10.41
C ILE A 6 14.91 9.13 -9.36
N PHE A 7 15.13 9.84 -8.25
CA PHE A 7 14.08 10.01 -7.25
C PHE A 7 12.84 10.70 -7.82
N ALA A 8 13.01 11.82 -8.54
CA ALA A 8 11.90 12.57 -9.09
C ALA A 8 11.12 11.77 -10.14
N GLU A 9 11.83 11.02 -10.99
CA GLU A 9 11.26 10.11 -11.98
C GLU A 9 10.48 8.97 -11.31
N ARG A 10 11.06 8.29 -10.31
CA ARG A 10 10.41 7.18 -9.58
C ARG A 10 9.21 7.66 -8.78
N LEU A 11 9.26 8.84 -8.16
CA LEU A 11 8.09 9.45 -7.49
C LEU A 11 6.95 9.71 -8.49
N LYS A 12 7.28 10.29 -9.64
CA LYS A 12 6.30 10.56 -10.70
C LYS A 12 5.75 9.27 -11.32
N LEU A 13 6.58 8.23 -11.45
CA LEU A 13 6.19 6.90 -11.90
C LEU A 13 5.16 6.30 -10.93
N LEU A 14 5.49 6.23 -9.64
CA LEU A 14 4.55 5.76 -8.60
C LEU A 14 3.21 6.48 -8.68
N ARG A 15 3.23 7.81 -8.77
CA ARG A 15 1.99 8.59 -8.88
C ARG A 15 1.15 8.18 -10.08
N LYS A 16 1.78 7.99 -11.25
CA LYS A 16 1.09 7.63 -12.49
C LYS A 16 0.58 6.20 -12.49
N VAL A 17 1.41 5.23 -12.10
CA VAL A 17 1.06 3.80 -12.05
C VAL A 17 -0.14 3.55 -11.16
N TYR A 18 -0.20 4.24 -10.02
CA TYR A 18 -1.32 4.13 -9.07
C TYR A 18 -2.48 5.10 -9.39
N GLY A 19 -2.47 5.78 -10.55
CA GLY A 19 -3.57 6.64 -10.99
C GLY A 19 -3.84 7.85 -10.09
N LEU A 20 -2.85 8.33 -9.36
CA LEU A 20 -3.02 9.39 -8.36
C LEU A 20 -2.83 10.79 -8.96
N ASN A 21 -3.68 11.72 -8.53
CA ASN A 21 -3.38 13.15 -8.68
C ASN A 21 -2.44 13.62 -7.55
N LEU A 22 -1.86 14.82 -7.69
CA LEU A 22 -0.91 15.35 -6.71
C LEU A 22 -1.53 15.54 -5.31
N GLN A 23 -2.83 15.87 -5.23
CA GLN A 23 -3.53 16.08 -3.97
C GLN A 23 -3.73 14.76 -3.21
N ARG A 24 -4.09 13.69 -3.91
CA ARG A 24 -4.25 12.36 -3.31
C ARG A 24 -2.91 11.79 -2.86
N LEU A 25 -1.85 11.94 -3.67
CA LEU A 25 -0.50 11.55 -3.25
C LEU A 25 -0.05 12.33 -2.00
N SER A 26 -0.20 13.66 -2.00
CA SER A 26 0.08 14.50 -0.83
C SER A 26 -0.70 14.04 0.41
N SER A 27 -1.96 13.65 0.25
CA SER A 27 -2.78 13.14 1.35
C SER A 27 -2.30 11.80 1.92
N LEU A 28 -1.86 10.86 1.06
CA LEU A 28 -1.35 9.56 1.49
C LEU A 28 -0.02 9.69 2.23
N VAL A 29 0.91 10.48 1.69
CA VAL A 29 2.18 10.77 2.36
C VAL A 29 1.93 11.51 3.69
N SER A 30 0.85 12.28 3.77
CA SER A 30 0.44 12.98 4.99
C SER A 30 -0.14 12.09 6.09
N ILE A 31 -0.27 10.78 5.88
CA ILE A 31 -0.64 9.84 6.96
C ILE A 31 0.43 9.84 8.07
N THR A 32 1.72 9.93 7.71
CA THR A 32 2.82 9.93 8.68
C THR A 32 3.46 11.30 8.89
N LEU A 33 3.49 12.15 7.85
CA LEU A 33 4.13 13.46 7.92
C LEU A 33 3.39 14.48 7.03
N PRO A 34 2.97 15.65 7.54
CA PRO A 34 2.28 16.65 6.74
C PRO A 34 3.08 17.09 5.51
N VAL A 35 2.53 16.84 4.31
CA VAL A 35 3.15 17.21 3.02
C VAL A 35 2.11 17.84 2.12
N SER A 36 2.38 19.05 1.61
CA SER A 36 1.47 19.76 0.71
C SER A 36 1.59 19.29 -0.75
N GLN A 37 0.54 19.50 -1.53
CA GLN A 37 0.54 19.25 -2.98
C GLN A 37 1.69 19.97 -3.72
N ALA A 38 1.95 21.23 -3.35
CA ALA A 38 3.03 22.01 -3.93
C ALA A 38 4.40 21.36 -3.64
N THR A 39 4.57 20.79 -2.45
CA THR A 39 5.80 20.10 -2.05
C THR A 39 6.04 18.85 -2.92
N ILE A 40 5.02 18.01 -3.13
CA ILE A 40 5.10 16.87 -4.06
C ILE A 40 5.49 17.34 -5.47
N ASN A 41 4.86 18.41 -5.96
CA ASN A 41 5.18 18.97 -7.28
C ASN A 41 6.63 19.48 -7.36
N HIS A 42 7.16 20.11 -6.30
CA HIS A 42 8.56 20.53 -6.27
C HIS A 42 9.53 19.33 -6.31
N TRP A 43 9.18 18.24 -5.64
CA TRP A 43 9.97 17.00 -5.67
C TRP A 43 10.00 16.34 -7.05
N GLU A 44 8.84 16.17 -7.70
CA GLU A 44 8.76 15.61 -9.06
C GLU A 44 9.46 16.47 -10.12
N ASN A 45 9.66 17.76 -9.86
CA ASN A 45 10.34 18.69 -10.76
C ASN A 45 11.76 19.05 -10.29
N LYS A 46 12.31 18.32 -9.31
CA LYS A 46 13.69 18.48 -8.83
C LYS A 46 14.00 19.88 -8.27
N ARG A 47 12.96 20.65 -7.91
CA ARG A 47 13.09 22.01 -7.38
C ARG A 47 13.45 22.03 -5.90
N ARG A 48 13.19 20.93 -5.18
CA ARG A 48 13.50 20.78 -3.76
C ARG A 48 13.90 19.34 -3.48
N VAL A 49 14.85 19.17 -2.56
CA VAL A 49 15.23 17.85 -2.04
C VAL A 49 14.29 17.49 -0.87
N PRO A 50 13.66 16.31 -0.88
CA PRO A 50 12.87 15.83 0.25
C PRO A 50 13.77 15.51 1.46
N ALA A 51 13.21 15.69 2.66
CA ALA A 51 13.83 15.14 3.87
C ALA A 51 13.69 13.61 3.89
N LEU A 52 14.60 12.91 4.61
CA LEU A 52 14.56 11.46 4.72
C LEU A 52 13.20 10.93 5.19
N SER A 53 12.56 11.60 6.15
CA SER A 53 11.23 11.23 6.66
C SER A 53 10.15 11.26 5.58
N ALA A 54 10.22 12.20 4.63
CA ALA A 54 9.30 12.24 3.51
C ALA A 54 9.57 11.12 2.49
N ILE A 55 10.84 10.81 2.22
CA ILE A 55 11.22 9.68 1.35
C ILE A 55 10.71 8.37 1.95
N GLN A 56 10.88 8.18 3.27
CA GLN A 56 10.38 7.03 4.00
C GLN A 56 8.86 6.94 3.94
N SER A 57 8.14 8.03 4.17
CA SER A 57 6.69 8.05 4.05
C SER A 57 6.20 7.63 2.66
N ILE A 58 6.84 8.11 1.59
CA ILE A 58 6.54 7.68 0.22
C ILE A 58 6.82 6.18 0.07
N ALA A 59 7.97 5.71 0.52
CA ALA A 59 8.36 4.31 0.46
C ALA A 59 7.34 3.39 1.16
N ASP A 60 6.88 3.78 2.36
CA ASP A 60 5.91 3.03 3.15
C ASP A 60 4.54 2.96 2.45
N VAL A 61 4.04 4.10 1.93
CA VAL A 61 2.75 4.17 1.23
C VAL A 61 2.68 3.20 0.05
N PHE A 62 3.76 3.10 -0.73
CA PHE A 62 3.85 2.24 -1.93
C PHE A 62 4.54 0.90 -1.67
N SER A 63 4.98 0.65 -0.43
CA SER A 63 5.71 -0.54 -0.01
C SER A 63 6.97 -0.84 -0.84
N VAL A 64 7.65 0.22 -1.30
CA VAL A 64 8.91 0.12 -2.06
C VAL A 64 10.12 0.37 -1.16
N SER A 65 11.28 -0.15 -1.53
CA SER A 65 12.52 0.08 -0.79
C SER A 65 13.01 1.53 -0.95
N LEU A 66 13.61 2.08 0.11
CA LEU A 66 14.31 3.35 0.06
C LEU A 66 15.47 3.34 -0.94
N ASP A 67 16.15 2.20 -1.08
CA ASP A 67 17.25 2.04 -2.02
C ASP A 67 16.75 2.14 -3.46
N TRP A 68 15.59 1.55 -3.77
CA TRP A 68 14.97 1.79 -5.07
C TRP A 68 14.50 3.24 -5.19
N LEU A 69 13.76 3.79 -4.24
CA LEU A 69 13.24 5.15 -4.40
C LEU A 69 14.35 6.20 -4.58
N SER A 70 15.52 5.99 -3.96
CA SER A 70 16.69 6.88 -4.08
C SER A 70 17.64 6.59 -5.25
N GLY A 71 17.44 5.50 -6.00
CA GLY A 71 18.29 5.14 -7.14
C GLY A 71 19.52 4.29 -6.81
N ARG A 72 19.59 3.66 -5.63
CA ARG A 72 20.67 2.73 -5.23
C ARG A 72 20.42 1.29 -5.67
N SER A 73 19.17 0.94 -5.97
CA SER A 73 18.74 -0.40 -6.41
C SER A 73 17.76 -0.27 -7.57
N ASP A 74 17.71 -1.26 -8.46
CA ASP A 74 16.69 -1.37 -9.51
C ASP A 74 15.52 -2.28 -9.13
N VAL A 75 15.56 -2.84 -7.92
CA VAL A 75 14.52 -3.73 -7.39
C VAL A 75 13.62 -2.96 -6.41
N PRO A 76 12.34 -2.73 -6.73
CA PRO A 76 11.43 -1.95 -5.89
C PRO A 76 11.08 -2.66 -4.59
N TYR A 77 10.90 -3.98 -4.61
CA TYR A 77 10.38 -4.75 -3.49
C TYR A 77 11.41 -5.72 -2.93
N THR A 78 11.38 -5.95 -1.62
CA THR A 78 12.12 -7.05 -0.99
C THR A 78 11.22 -7.80 -0.03
N GLU A 79 11.47 -9.10 0.15
CA GLU A 79 10.70 -9.94 1.08
C GLU A 79 10.78 -9.42 2.53
N SER A 80 11.98 -9.04 2.98
CA SER A 80 12.17 -8.53 4.35
C SER A 80 11.38 -7.26 4.62
N LEU A 81 11.37 -6.31 3.67
CA LEU A 81 10.58 -5.09 3.75
C LEU A 81 9.08 -5.42 3.77
N MET A 82 8.63 -6.26 2.83
CA MET A 82 7.22 -6.60 2.72
C MET A 82 6.68 -7.25 4.00
N CYS A 83 7.42 -8.22 4.57
CA CYS A 83 7.05 -8.84 5.83
C CYS A 83 6.98 -7.82 6.98
N SER A 84 7.92 -6.86 7.06
CA SER A 84 7.85 -5.82 8.09
C SER A 84 6.63 -4.92 7.96
N LEU A 85 6.34 -4.46 6.73
CA LEU A 85 5.21 -3.56 6.47
C LEU A 85 3.87 -4.25 6.68
N GLU A 86 3.75 -5.53 6.33
CA GLU A 86 2.54 -6.32 6.55
C GLU A 86 2.26 -6.54 8.04
N ARG A 87 3.27 -6.84 8.87
CA ARG A 87 3.08 -6.97 10.32
C ARG A 87 2.55 -5.68 10.96
N GLU A 88 3.01 -4.54 10.45
CA GLU A 88 2.61 -3.23 10.95
C GLU A 88 1.19 -2.86 10.48
N ASN A 89 0.91 -3.02 9.20
CA ASN A 89 -0.25 -2.41 8.53
C ASN A 89 -1.38 -3.38 8.17
N CYS A 90 -1.19 -4.69 8.31
CA CYS A 90 -2.18 -5.71 8.00
C CYS A 90 -2.42 -6.68 9.18
N PRO A 91 -3.66 -6.88 9.65
CA PRO A 91 -4.91 -6.21 9.22
C PRO A 91 -4.90 -4.71 9.53
N LEU A 92 -5.86 -3.96 8.96
CA LEU A 92 -5.96 -2.51 9.12
C LEU A 92 -6.13 -2.16 10.60
N LYS A 93 -5.29 -1.25 11.09
CA LYS A 93 -5.35 -0.69 12.45
C LYS A 93 -5.68 0.79 12.37
N VAL A 94 -6.72 1.19 13.08
CA VAL A 94 -7.16 2.59 13.19
C VAL A 94 -7.33 2.94 14.66
N GLU A 95 -6.84 4.11 15.06
CA GLU A 95 -7.00 4.65 16.40
C GLU A 95 -8.33 5.39 16.52
N ALA A 96 -9.14 5.00 17.50
CA ALA A 96 -10.40 5.65 17.80
C ALA A 96 -10.18 6.94 18.63
N PRO A 97 -11.18 7.83 18.75
CA PRO A 97 -11.07 9.06 19.55
C PRO A 97 -10.73 8.87 21.03
N ASP A 98 -10.93 7.66 21.58
CA ASP A 98 -10.57 7.31 22.95
C ASP A 98 -9.23 6.56 23.05
N GLU A 99 -8.40 6.66 22.01
CA GLU A 99 -7.08 5.99 21.88
C GLU A 99 -7.17 4.45 21.77
N SER A 100 -8.36 3.87 21.72
CA SER A 100 -8.52 2.44 21.49
C SER A 100 -8.20 2.06 20.04
N ILE A 101 -7.51 0.93 19.84
CA ILE A 101 -7.14 0.46 18.50
C ILE A 101 -8.23 -0.47 17.97
N ILE A 102 -8.85 -0.08 16.86
CA ILE A 102 -9.75 -0.92 16.08
C ILE A 102 -8.92 -1.68 15.07
N THR A 103 -8.93 -3.00 15.16
CA THR A 103 -8.29 -3.90 14.19
C THR A 103 -9.35 -4.57 13.34
N LEU A 104 -9.25 -4.44 12.02
CA LEU A 104 -10.25 -4.96 11.10
C LEU A 104 -9.67 -5.32 9.73
N TRP A 105 -10.36 -6.20 9.02
CA TRP A 105 -10.09 -6.50 7.62
C TRP A 105 -11.14 -5.81 6.75
N PRO A 106 -10.80 -4.75 6.00
CA PRO A 106 -11.78 -3.99 5.24
C PRO A 106 -12.05 -4.71 3.91
N ALA A 107 -12.72 -5.87 3.95
CA ALA A 107 -13.20 -6.56 2.77
C ALA A 107 -14.60 -7.14 3.02
N ARG A 108 -15.19 -7.73 1.98
CA ARG A 108 -16.48 -8.44 2.08
C ARG A 108 -16.44 -9.60 3.07
N THR A 109 -15.27 -10.22 3.24
CA THR A 109 -15.04 -11.28 4.22
C THR A 109 -14.61 -10.68 5.55
N ALA A 110 -14.97 -11.31 6.66
CA ALA A 110 -14.55 -10.87 7.99
C ALA A 110 -13.03 -11.00 8.22
N THR A 111 -12.34 -11.78 7.39
CA THR A 111 -10.89 -12.02 7.49
C THR A 111 -10.29 -12.35 6.11
N ALA A 112 -8.96 -12.22 6.00
CA ALA A 112 -8.20 -12.69 4.84
C ALA A 112 -8.07 -14.22 4.85
N PRO A 113 -7.78 -14.86 3.68
CA PRO A 113 -7.42 -16.27 3.60
C PRO A 113 -6.26 -16.61 4.53
N LYS A 114 -6.26 -17.83 5.07
CA LYS A 114 -5.22 -18.33 5.98
C LYS A 114 -3.82 -18.28 5.34
N GLU A 115 -3.75 -18.47 4.03
CA GLU A 115 -2.55 -18.42 3.20
C GLU A 115 -1.94 -17.01 3.14
N TYR A 116 -2.78 -15.96 3.25
CA TYR A 116 -2.28 -14.59 3.38
C TYR A 116 -1.91 -14.28 4.83
N LEU A 117 -2.69 -14.77 5.79
CA LEU A 117 -2.43 -14.50 7.21
C LEU A 117 -1.15 -15.18 7.72
N ASP A 118 -0.83 -16.37 7.20
CA ASP A 118 0.40 -17.06 7.52
C ASP A 118 1.61 -16.45 6.81
N GLU A 119 2.46 -15.76 7.57
CA GLU A 119 3.66 -15.11 7.04
C GLU A 119 4.62 -16.10 6.37
N LYS A 120 4.71 -17.34 6.88
CA LYS A 120 5.66 -18.32 6.37
C LYS A 120 5.31 -18.75 4.96
N SER A 121 4.02 -18.92 4.66
CA SER A 121 3.56 -19.40 3.37
C SER A 121 3.08 -18.27 2.44
N ARG A 122 2.86 -17.05 2.93
CA ARG A 122 2.36 -15.89 2.15
C ARG A 122 3.10 -15.67 0.82
N HIS A 123 4.43 -15.75 0.83
CA HIS A 123 5.28 -15.55 -0.36
C HIS A 123 5.09 -16.63 -1.43
N ILE A 124 4.54 -17.79 -1.06
CA ILE A 124 4.19 -18.89 -1.96
C ILE A 124 2.90 -18.56 -2.71
N TYR A 125 1.94 -17.89 -2.07
CA TYR A 125 0.64 -17.62 -2.67
C TYR A 125 0.55 -16.25 -3.34
N TYR A 126 1.33 -15.27 -2.89
CA TYR A 126 1.22 -13.88 -3.35
C TYR A 126 2.58 -13.30 -3.75
N SER A 127 2.62 -12.68 -4.93
CA SER A 127 3.80 -11.94 -5.39
C SER A 127 4.00 -10.67 -4.57
N LEU A 128 5.23 -10.15 -4.57
CA LEU A 128 5.55 -8.88 -3.91
C LEU A 128 4.71 -7.71 -4.45
N GLY A 129 4.49 -7.62 -5.77
CA GLY A 129 3.64 -6.60 -6.37
C GLY A 129 2.19 -6.67 -5.87
N VAL A 130 1.62 -7.88 -5.77
CA VAL A 130 0.26 -8.07 -5.22
C VAL A 130 0.20 -7.67 -3.75
N ARG A 131 1.21 -8.05 -2.95
CA ARG A 131 1.32 -7.69 -1.53
C ARG A 131 1.45 -6.17 -1.33
N ALA A 132 2.24 -5.49 -2.15
CA ALA A 132 2.34 -4.03 -2.16
C ALA A 132 0.99 -3.35 -2.48
N ASN A 133 0.25 -3.90 -3.45
CA ASN A 133 -1.07 -3.41 -3.83
C ASN A 133 -2.09 -3.57 -2.69
N ILE A 134 -2.04 -4.68 -1.96
CA ILE A 134 -2.87 -4.93 -0.77
C ILE A 134 -2.62 -3.84 0.27
N LEU A 135 -1.37 -3.62 0.65
CA LEU A 135 -0.99 -2.57 1.62
C LEU A 135 -1.40 -1.18 1.14
N PHE A 136 -1.23 -0.89 -0.16
CA PHE A 136 -1.65 0.38 -0.72
C PHE A 136 -3.16 0.64 -0.54
N PHE A 137 -4.02 -0.34 -0.82
CA PHE A 137 -5.46 -0.19 -0.58
C PHE A 137 -5.79 -0.05 0.90
N LEU A 138 -5.07 -0.74 1.80
CA LEU A 138 -5.22 -0.52 3.25
C LEU A 138 -4.86 0.93 3.63
N HIS A 139 -3.79 1.51 3.06
CA HIS A 139 -3.42 2.91 3.27
C HIS A 139 -4.48 3.89 2.75
N GLN A 140 -5.09 3.61 1.59
CA GLN A 140 -6.19 4.42 1.04
C GLN A 140 -7.38 4.45 2.00
N ILE A 141 -7.80 3.27 2.47
CA ILE A 141 -8.93 3.14 3.40
C ILE A 141 -8.59 3.80 4.74
N LYS A 142 -7.37 3.59 5.27
CA LYS A 142 -6.90 4.24 6.50
C LYS A 142 -7.00 5.75 6.41
N LEU A 143 -6.54 6.34 5.31
CA LEU A 143 -6.58 7.77 5.07
C LEU A 143 -8.02 8.32 5.12
N ASP A 144 -8.95 7.67 4.42
CA ASP A 144 -10.34 8.13 4.34
C ASP A 144 -11.03 7.99 5.70
N VAL A 145 -10.79 6.87 6.41
CA VAL A 145 -11.33 6.67 7.75
C VAL A 145 -10.86 7.75 8.73
N MET A 146 -9.57 8.10 8.67
CA MET A 146 -8.98 9.13 9.53
C MET A 146 -9.45 10.55 9.16
N LYS A 147 -9.63 10.85 7.87
CA LYS A 147 -9.97 12.21 7.41
C LYS A 147 -11.46 12.51 7.45
N ASP A 148 -12.29 11.52 7.14
CA ASP A 148 -13.72 11.74 6.91
C ASP A 148 -14.57 11.43 8.16
N GLY A 149 -13.92 11.23 9.32
CA GLY A 149 -14.62 11.01 10.59
C GLY A 149 -15.45 9.72 10.61
N LEU A 150 -14.98 8.67 9.92
CA LEU A 150 -15.74 7.43 9.72
C LEU A 150 -15.73 6.50 10.95
N ILE A 151 -15.12 6.92 12.06
CA ILE A 151 -15.08 6.14 13.31
C ILE A 151 -16.26 6.57 14.18
N VAL A 152 -17.25 5.70 14.29
CA VAL A 152 -18.51 5.99 14.99
C VAL A 152 -18.64 5.14 16.24
N LYS A 153 -19.02 5.77 17.35
CA LYS A 153 -19.33 5.10 18.62
C LYS A 153 -20.77 4.61 18.62
N ASN A 154 -20.97 3.33 18.85
CA ASN A 154 -22.30 2.77 19.01
C ASN A 154 -22.90 3.22 20.35
N PRO A 155 -24.10 3.84 20.38
CA PRO A 155 -24.69 4.38 21.60
C PRO A 155 -25.13 3.30 22.60
N ALA A 156 -25.42 2.07 22.15
CA ALA A 156 -25.94 1.01 23.00
C ALA A 156 -24.83 0.29 23.78
N ASN A 157 -23.71 -0.01 23.13
CA ASN A 157 -22.62 -0.79 23.72
C ASN A 157 -21.30 -0.02 23.86
N HIS A 158 -21.28 1.27 23.48
CA HIS A 158 -20.12 2.17 23.55
C HIS A 158 -18.90 1.70 22.74
N LYS A 159 -19.03 0.69 21.87
CA LYS A 159 -17.95 0.21 21.00
C LYS A 159 -17.83 1.08 19.76
N TYR A 160 -16.60 1.32 19.31
CA TYR A 160 -16.36 1.99 18.05
C TYR A 160 -16.45 1.02 16.87
N SER A 161 -16.95 1.54 15.75
CA SER A 161 -17.04 0.85 14.47
C SER A 161 -16.61 1.79 13.35
N VAL A 162 -16.10 1.21 12.26
CA VAL A 162 -15.68 1.96 11.07
C VAL A 162 -16.79 1.92 10.03
N LEU A 163 -17.20 3.08 9.54
CA LEU A 163 -18.05 3.25 8.37
C LEU A 163 -17.21 3.35 7.10
N TYR A 164 -17.84 3.13 5.95
CA TYR A 164 -17.17 3.17 4.65
C TYR A 164 -17.97 4.01 3.66
N THR A 165 -17.27 4.88 2.95
CA THR A 165 -17.81 5.59 1.79
C THR A 165 -17.96 4.66 0.59
N ASP A 166 -18.65 5.10 -0.46
CA ASP A 166 -18.77 4.33 -1.70
C ASP A 166 -17.40 4.05 -2.33
N ILE A 167 -16.50 5.04 -2.29
CA ILE A 167 -15.11 4.89 -2.74
C ILE A 167 -14.38 3.81 -1.92
N ASN A 168 -14.60 3.77 -0.60
CA ASN A 168 -14.01 2.71 0.21
C ASN A 168 -14.54 1.33 -0.19
N GLN A 169 -15.82 1.20 -0.54
CA GLN A 169 -16.36 -0.08 -1.02
C GLN A 169 -15.70 -0.55 -2.33
N GLU A 170 -15.33 0.37 -3.22
CA GLU A 170 -14.53 0.07 -4.42
C GLU A 170 -13.12 -0.41 -4.05
N TYR A 171 -12.46 0.23 -3.09
CA TYR A 171 -11.17 -0.21 -2.56
C TYR A 171 -11.26 -1.59 -1.90
N MET A 172 -12.30 -1.84 -1.10
CA MET A 172 -12.56 -3.14 -0.47
C MET A 172 -12.79 -4.24 -1.52
N THR A 173 -13.44 -3.90 -2.65
CA THR A 173 -13.64 -4.82 -3.77
C THR A 173 -12.30 -5.15 -4.47
N SER A 174 -11.45 -4.14 -4.67
CA SER A 174 -10.10 -4.33 -5.21
C SER A 174 -9.22 -5.18 -4.29
N LEU A 175 -9.29 -4.92 -2.98
CA LEU A 175 -8.63 -5.71 -1.95
C LEU A 175 -9.10 -7.17 -1.96
N TYR A 176 -10.41 -7.39 -2.02
CA TYR A 176 -10.98 -8.73 -2.14
C TYR A 176 -10.46 -9.46 -3.39
N ARG A 177 -10.39 -8.77 -4.54
CA ARG A 177 -9.86 -9.36 -5.78
C ARG A 177 -8.40 -9.78 -5.62
N LEU A 178 -7.54 -8.92 -5.08
CA LEU A 178 -6.11 -9.22 -4.88
C LEU A 178 -5.89 -10.39 -3.92
N VAL A 179 -6.71 -10.45 -2.87
CA VAL A 179 -6.48 -11.37 -1.76
C VAL A 179 -7.18 -12.71 -2.00
N SER A 180 -8.40 -12.72 -2.53
CA SER A 180 -9.24 -13.92 -2.58
C SER A 180 -9.42 -14.50 -3.97
N VAL A 181 -9.17 -13.73 -5.05
CA VAL A 181 -9.25 -14.23 -6.43
C VAL A 181 -7.85 -14.61 -6.88
N ASN A 182 -7.39 -15.77 -6.39
CA ASN A 182 -6.04 -16.27 -6.61
C ASN A 182 -6.07 -17.80 -6.80
N ASP A 183 -5.63 -18.25 -7.97
CA ASP A 183 -5.64 -19.67 -8.38
C ASP A 183 -4.72 -20.56 -7.53
N ARG A 184 -3.80 -19.96 -6.77
CA ARG A 184 -2.91 -20.68 -5.84
C ARG A 184 -3.62 -21.07 -4.54
N LEU A 185 -4.73 -20.40 -4.18
CA LEU A 185 -5.36 -20.58 -2.87
C LEU A 185 -5.97 -21.97 -2.69
N GLY A 186 -5.85 -22.51 -1.47
CA GLY A 186 -6.36 -23.83 -1.11
C GLY A 186 -5.52 -25.00 -1.64
N LEU A 187 -4.52 -24.74 -2.49
CA LEU A 187 -3.60 -25.76 -2.96
C LEU A 187 -2.48 -26.01 -1.93
N PRO A 188 -1.93 -27.23 -1.84
CA PRO A 188 -0.67 -27.48 -1.16
C PRO A 188 0.46 -26.61 -1.73
N GLU A 189 1.41 -26.19 -0.89
CA GLU A 189 2.52 -25.29 -1.28
C GLU A 189 3.25 -25.73 -2.56
N LYS A 190 3.62 -27.01 -2.62
CA LYS A 190 4.31 -27.58 -3.81
C LYS A 190 3.50 -27.50 -5.10
N GLN A 191 2.17 -27.49 -5.02
CA GLN A 191 1.29 -27.33 -6.19
C GLN A 191 1.09 -25.86 -6.52
N ALA A 192 0.92 -25.00 -5.50
CA ALA A 192 0.79 -23.56 -5.66
C ALA A 192 2.01 -22.94 -6.36
N GLU A 193 3.22 -23.39 -6.04
CA GLU A 193 4.47 -22.93 -6.66
C GLU A 193 4.52 -23.15 -8.19
N LEU A 194 3.79 -24.15 -8.70
CA LEU A 194 3.77 -24.48 -10.13
C LEU A 194 2.83 -23.58 -10.94
N ILE A 195 1.90 -22.90 -10.27
CA ILE A 195 0.94 -22.00 -10.92
C ILE A 195 1.55 -20.61 -10.96
N PRO A 196 1.49 -19.83 -12.05
CA PRO A 196 1.96 -18.44 -12.06
C PRO A 196 1.27 -17.56 -11.00
N PHE A 197 1.93 -16.49 -10.54
CA PHE A 197 1.27 -15.55 -9.64
C PHE A 197 0.15 -14.80 -10.36
N SER A 198 -0.90 -14.45 -9.61
CA SER A 198 -1.85 -13.45 -10.06
C SER A 198 -1.14 -12.11 -10.29
N LYS A 199 -1.61 -11.35 -11.29
CA LYS A 199 -1.06 -10.02 -11.57
C LYS A 199 -1.56 -9.00 -10.54
N PRO A 200 -0.71 -8.04 -10.13
CA PRO A 200 -1.16 -6.90 -9.35
C PRO A 200 -2.13 -6.02 -10.17
N ILE A 201 -2.89 -5.17 -9.47
CA ILE A 201 -3.76 -4.16 -10.13
C ILE A 201 -2.88 -3.03 -10.70
N PHE A 202 -1.90 -2.59 -9.93
CA PHE A 202 -0.87 -1.61 -10.27
C PHE A 202 0.47 -2.34 -10.43
N ASP A 203 0.85 -2.64 -11.67
CA ASP A 203 2.04 -3.42 -11.99
C ASP A 203 3.28 -2.54 -12.15
N LEU A 204 3.84 -2.11 -11.02
CA LEU A 204 5.04 -1.26 -11.00
C LEU A 204 6.24 -1.94 -11.65
N GLU A 205 6.42 -3.25 -11.43
CA GLU A 205 7.55 -4.00 -11.98
C GLU A 205 7.52 -4.03 -13.50
N GLU A 206 6.34 -4.20 -14.11
CA GLU A 206 6.17 -4.14 -15.55
C GLU A 206 6.41 -2.72 -16.11
N GLU A 207 5.88 -1.69 -15.45
CA GLU A 207 6.06 -0.30 -15.86
C GLU A 207 7.53 0.15 -15.80
N ILE A 208 8.30 -0.33 -14.80
CA ILE A 208 9.75 -0.13 -14.75
C ILE A 208 10.42 -0.75 -15.98
N LYS A 209 10.08 -1.99 -16.34
CA LYS A 209 10.67 -2.66 -17.53
C LYS A 209 10.34 -1.92 -18.83
N LEU A 210 9.14 -1.37 -18.95
CA LEU A 210 8.74 -0.58 -20.12
C LEU A 210 9.50 0.75 -20.19
N SER A 211 9.76 1.38 -19.05
CA SER A 211 10.50 2.65 -18.98
C SER A 211 11.97 2.56 -19.38
N ILE A 212 12.60 1.39 -19.22
CA ILE A 212 14.03 1.16 -19.57
C ILE A 212 14.22 0.93 -21.08
N LYS A 213 13.16 0.59 -21.82
CA LYS A 213 13.22 0.30 -23.27
C LYS A 213 13.18 1.55 -24.16
N HIS A 214 13.11 2.74 -23.57
CA HIS A 214 13.03 4.03 -24.25
C HIS A 214 14.12 4.97 -23.75
#